data_AF-A0A5J4S8I1-F1
#
_entry.id   AF-A0A5J4S8I1-F1
#
_cell.length_a   1.000
_cell.length_b   1.000
_cell.length_c   1.000
_cell.angle_alpha   90.00
_cell.angle_beta   90.00
_cell.angle_gamma   90.00
#
_symmetry.space_group_name_H-M   'P 1'
#
loop_
_entity.id
_entity.type
_entity.pdbx_description
1 polymer ?
#
loop_
_entity_poly.entity_id
_entity_poly.type
_entity_poly.pdbx_seq_one_letter_code
_entity_poly.pdbx_strand_id
1 'polypeptide(L)'
;MEEMDYEAILGMMSEINKKLDAIQANSRTKEIQSVNQEINPTVSKEEIELIVKKQATIVGKYIEYTHQVQTGHHNKLLTSVNEVKKQIEALPVPEKVSLESLIKLFPKPKKVVILGFEFLQTSVIIFVLILISFFSLVLNIKHVEDYRRLKSQYGEQTEYILQMETTGK
;
A
#
# COMPACT_ATOMS: atom_id res chain seq x y z
N MET A 1 12.66 16.94 21.08
CA MET A 1 12.58 16.28 19.76
C MET A 1 12.68 17.41 18.78
N GLU A 2 13.81 17.56 18.09
CA GLU A 2 13.96 18.61 17.08
C GLU A 2 12.91 18.36 15.99
N GLU A 3 12.07 19.36 15.74
CA GLU A 3 11.16 19.38 14.61
C GLU A 3 11.97 19.17 13.34
N MET A 4 11.71 18.06 12.64
CA MET A 4 12.20 17.90 11.28
C MET A 4 11.51 18.98 10.44
N ASP A 5 12.26 20.02 10.09
CA ASP A 5 11.81 21.05 9.17
C ASP A 5 11.56 20.42 7.81
N TYR A 6 10.29 20.09 7.57
CA TYR A 6 9.83 19.43 6.35
C TYR A 6 10.12 20.28 5.10
N GLU A 7 10.12 21.61 5.20
CA GLU A 7 10.49 22.48 4.10
C GLU A 7 11.97 22.36 3.77
N ALA A 8 12.83 22.32 4.80
CA ALA A 8 14.26 22.08 4.60
C ALA A 8 14.54 20.70 3.97
N ILE A 9 13.82 19.65 4.39
CA ILE A 9 13.96 18.30 3.82
C ILE A 9 13.50 18.26 2.36
N LEU A 10 12.37 18.88 2.03
CA LEU A 10 11.87 18.96 0.66
C LEU A 10 12.81 19.78 -0.24
N GLY A 11 13.36 20.87 0.28
CA GLY A 11 14.39 21.67 -0.40
C GLY A 11 15.65 20.84 -0.71
N MET A 12 16.16 20.11 0.29
CA MET A 12 17.31 19.20 0.10
C MET A 12 17.01 18.09 -0.91
N MET A 13 15.80 17.52 -0.91
CA MET A 13 15.42 16.46 -1.84
C MET A 13 15.25 16.97 -3.28
N SER A 14 14.75 18.21 -3.45
CA SER A 14 14.71 18.89 -4.75
C SER A 14 16.10 19.16 -5.30
N GLU A 15 17.05 19.57 -4.45
CA GLU A 15 18.44 19.79 -4.86
C GLU A 15 19.11 18.48 -5.27
N ILE A 16 18.87 17.40 -4.53
CA ILE A 16 19.38 16.05 -4.88
C ILE A 16 18.81 15.58 -6.22
N ASN A 17 17.51 15.74 -6.47
CA ASN A 17 16.90 15.37 -7.76
C ASN A 17 17.53 16.13 -8.93
N LYS A 18 17.72 17.44 -8.81
CA LYS A 18 18.39 18.24 -9.86
C LYS A 18 19.80 17.74 -10.17
N LYS A 19 20.54 17.31 -9.14
CA LYS A 19 21.91 16.77 -9.31
C LYS A 19 21.89 15.36 -9.91
N LEU A 20 20.93 14.53 -9.55
CA LEU A 20 20.71 13.21 -10.19
C LEU A 20 20.35 13.35 -11.67
N ASP A 21 19.49 14.31 -12.02
CA ASP A 21 19.15 14.62 -13.41
C ASP A 21 20.38 15.07 -14.20
N ALA A 22 21.25 15.90 -13.60
CA ALA A 22 22.51 16.32 -14.22
C ALA A 22 23.51 15.17 -14.41
N ILE A 23 23.60 14.24 -13.45
CA ILE A 23 24.44 13.03 -13.55
C ILE A 23 23.91 12.14 -14.68
N GLN A 24 22.59 11.96 -14.77
CA GLN A 24 21.95 11.15 -15.82
C GLN A 24 22.08 11.79 -17.20
N ALA A 25 21.99 13.11 -17.29
CA ALA A 25 22.24 13.84 -18.53
C ALA A 25 23.69 13.64 -18.99
N ASN A 26 24.67 13.77 -18.08
CA ASN A 26 26.09 13.57 -18.38
C ASN A 26 26.42 12.12 -18.76
N SER A 27 25.77 11.13 -18.16
CA SER A 27 25.97 9.71 -18.55
C SER A 27 25.46 9.47 -19.97
N ARG A 28 24.31 10.06 -20.34
CA ARG A 28 23.77 9.98 -21.71
C ARG A 28 24.64 10.73 -22.72
N THR A 29 25.24 11.87 -22.35
CA THR A 29 26.18 12.59 -23.23
C THR A 29 27.47 11.80 -23.47
N LYS A 30 27.97 11.09 -22.45
CA LYS A 30 29.12 10.17 -22.56
C LYS A 30 28.83 8.94 -23.43
N GLU A 31 27.60 8.45 -23.50
CA GLU A 31 27.21 7.35 -24.41
C GLU A 31 27.14 7.77 -25.87
N ILE A 32 26.84 9.06 -26.16
CA ILE A 32 26.62 9.56 -27.53
C ILE A 32 27.91 10.11 -28.17
N GLN A 33 28.91 10.54 -27.38
CA GLN A 33 30.18 11.08 -27.88
C GLN A 33 31.34 10.06 -27.83
N SER A 34 32.20 10.11 -28.86
CA SER A 34 33.40 9.27 -29.04
C SER A 34 34.33 9.30 -27.82
N VAL A 35 34.92 8.13 -27.52
CA VAL A 35 35.77 7.79 -26.35
C VAL A 35 36.94 8.76 -26.08
N ASN A 36 37.31 9.63 -27.02
CA ASN A 36 38.46 10.54 -26.89
C ASN A 36 38.10 11.99 -26.50
N GLN A 37 36.83 12.31 -26.23
CA GLN A 37 36.44 13.64 -25.74
C GLN A 37 36.38 13.64 -24.21
N GLU A 38 37.32 14.37 -23.57
CA GLU A 38 37.38 14.50 -22.12
C GLU A 38 36.22 15.40 -21.63
N ILE A 39 35.08 14.77 -21.31
CA ILE A 39 33.93 15.48 -20.77
C ILE A 39 34.18 15.70 -19.28
N ASN A 40 34.47 16.95 -18.90
CA ASN A 40 34.50 17.37 -17.50
C ASN A 40 33.12 17.10 -16.86
N PRO A 41 33.02 16.19 -15.88
CA PRO A 41 31.73 15.90 -15.27
C PRO A 41 31.23 17.12 -14.49
N THR A 42 29.98 17.51 -14.75
CA THR A 42 29.30 18.63 -14.06
C THR A 42 29.15 18.42 -12.55
N VAL A 43 29.26 17.18 -12.07
CA VAL A 43 29.16 16.81 -10.65
C VAL A 43 30.35 15.91 -10.29
N SER A 44 31.08 16.25 -9.21
CA SER A 44 32.26 15.49 -8.80
C SER A 44 31.88 14.18 -8.11
N LYS A 45 32.83 13.22 -8.06
CA LYS A 45 32.61 11.93 -7.39
C LYS A 45 32.33 12.09 -5.89
N GLU A 46 33.02 13.02 -5.26
CA GLU A 46 32.86 13.37 -3.84
C GLU A 46 31.46 13.95 -3.57
N GLU A 47 30.95 14.73 -4.51
CA GLU A 47 29.61 15.29 -4.42
C GLU A 47 28.52 14.21 -4.59
N ILE A 48 28.75 13.23 -5.47
CA ILE A 48 27.87 12.05 -5.62
C ILE A 48 27.84 11.23 -4.32
N GLU A 49 29.00 10.96 -3.71
CA GLU A 49 29.08 10.23 -2.45
C GLU A 49 28.34 10.96 -1.31
N LEU A 50 28.47 12.29 -1.27
CA LEU A 50 27.76 13.13 -0.30
C LEU A 50 26.24 13.08 -0.49
N ILE A 51 25.77 13.08 -1.75
CA ILE A 51 24.34 12.93 -2.09
C ILE A 51 23.81 11.57 -1.59
N VAL A 52 24.51 10.48 -1.91
CA VAL A 52 24.10 9.13 -1.49
C VAL A 52 24.03 9.03 0.03
N LYS A 53 25.02 9.57 0.75
CA LYS A 53 25.06 9.56 2.21
C LYS A 53 23.93 10.39 2.83
N LYS A 54 23.61 11.56 2.26
CA LYS A 54 22.48 12.39 2.70
C LYS A 54 21.14 11.69 2.46
N GLN A 55 20.94 11.10 1.27
CA GLN A 55 19.73 10.35 0.93
C GLN A 55 19.51 9.18 1.91
N ALA A 56 20.55 8.39 2.16
CA ALA A 56 20.49 7.26 3.09
C ALA A 56 20.14 7.70 4.52
N THR A 57 20.67 8.84 4.96
CA THR A 57 20.37 9.42 6.28
C THR A 57 18.92 9.87 6.40
N ILE A 58 18.38 10.55 5.38
CA ILE A 58 16.98 11.02 5.35
C ILE A 58 16.03 9.81 5.38
N VAL A 59 16.28 8.82 4.52
CA VAL A 59 15.47 7.59 4.47
C VAL A 59 15.53 6.84 5.79
N GLY A 60 16.71 6.71 6.40
CA GLY A 60 16.88 6.08 7.71
C GLY A 60 16.05 6.76 8.80
N LYS A 61 16.11 8.10 8.91
CA LYS A 61 15.32 8.87 9.87
C LYS A 61 13.80 8.74 9.65
N TYR A 62 13.36 8.70 8.38
CA TYR A 62 11.96 8.51 8.06
C TYR A 62 11.43 7.12 8.44
N ILE A 63 12.23 6.06 8.21
CA ILE A 63 11.89 4.69 8.63
C ILE A 63 11.82 4.60 10.15
N GLU A 64 12.76 5.22 10.86
CA GLU A 64 12.75 5.24 12.33
C GLU A 64 11.49 5.94 12.87
N TYR A 65 11.15 7.11 12.33
CA TYR A 65 9.93 7.84 12.71
C TYR A 65 8.66 7.01 12.48
N THR A 66 8.52 6.42 11.29
CA THR A 66 7.32 5.62 10.96
C THR A 66 7.21 4.37 11.84
N HIS A 67 8.34 3.71 12.16
CA HIS A 67 8.37 2.60 13.10
C HIS A 67 7.97 3.02 14.53
N GLN A 68 8.47 4.15 15.03
CA GLN A 68 8.08 4.67 16.35
C GLN A 68 6.58 5.00 16.43
N VAL A 69 6.03 5.63 15.38
CA VAL A 69 4.59 5.94 15.30
C VAL A 69 3.75 4.65 15.28
N GLN A 70 4.14 3.68 14.44
CA GLN A 70 3.43 2.41 14.31
C GLN A 70 3.44 1.60 15.63
N THR A 71 4.60 1.50 16.28
CA THR A 71 4.73 0.82 17.57
C THR A 71 3.91 1.53 18.67
N GLY A 72 3.90 2.86 18.68
CA GLY A 72 3.06 3.65 19.57
C GLY A 72 1.56 3.39 19.39
N HIS A 73 1.08 3.33 18.13
CA HIS A 73 -0.31 2.99 17.84
C HIS A 73 -0.67 1.56 18.23
N HIS A 74 0.22 0.60 17.94
CA HIS A 74 0.00 -0.80 18.30
C HIS A 74 -0.09 -1.00 19.81
N ASN A 75 0.79 -0.35 20.58
CA ASN A 75 0.75 -0.38 22.03
C ASN A 75 -0.55 0.21 22.58
N LYS A 76 -1.01 1.35 22.06
CA LYS A 76 -2.30 1.94 22.45
C LYS A 76 -3.47 1.00 22.18
N LEU A 77 -3.52 0.39 21.00
CA LEU A 77 -4.56 -0.57 20.64
C LEU A 77 -4.55 -1.77 21.59
N LEU A 78 -3.36 -2.32 21.87
CA LEU A 78 -3.21 -3.45 22.80
C LEU A 78 -3.68 -3.09 24.21
N THR A 79 -3.37 -1.89 24.70
CA THR A 79 -3.88 -1.39 25.98
C THR A 79 -5.41 -1.30 25.99
N SER A 80 -6.01 -0.71 24.96
CA SER A 80 -7.47 -0.60 24.85
C SER A 80 -8.17 -1.96 24.80
N VAL A 81 -7.61 -2.92 24.05
CA VAL A 81 -8.14 -4.29 23.98
C VAL A 81 -8.08 -4.97 25.35
N ASN A 82 -6.96 -4.82 26.07
CA ASN A 82 -6.82 -5.38 27.40
C ASN A 82 -7.77 -4.74 28.42
N GLU A 83 -8.04 -3.45 28.30
CA GLU A 83 -9.02 -2.76 29.15
C GLU A 83 -10.44 -3.26 28.90
N VAL A 84 -10.86 -3.39 27.64
CA VAL A 84 -12.15 -3.97 27.26
C VAL A 84 -12.28 -5.41 27.77
N LYS A 85 -11.22 -6.21 27.63
CA LYS A 85 -11.19 -7.58 28.16
C LYS A 85 -11.44 -7.61 29.67
N LYS A 86 -10.78 -6.74 30.44
CA LYS A 86 -11.02 -6.62 31.89
C LYS A 86 -12.45 -6.20 32.22
N GLN A 87 -13.02 -5.28 31.45
CA GLN A 87 -14.42 -4.88 31.64
C GLN A 87 -15.38 -6.05 31.39
N ILE A 88 -15.12 -6.87 30.37
CA ILE A 88 -15.90 -8.08 30.09
C ILE A 88 -15.75 -9.11 31.20
N GLU A 89 -14.53 -9.33 31.71
CA GLU A 89 -14.29 -10.26 32.83
C GLU A 89 -14.91 -9.78 34.15
N ALA A 90 -15.10 -8.47 34.31
CA ALA A 90 -15.78 -7.87 35.45
C ALA A 90 -17.31 -7.86 35.34
N LEU A 91 -17.89 -8.21 34.17
CA LEU A 91 -19.33 -8.36 34.05
C LEU A 91 -19.79 -9.54 34.90
N PRO A 92 -20.89 -9.39 35.67
CA PRO A 92 -21.43 -10.51 36.43
C PRO A 92 -21.79 -11.64 35.46
N VAL A 93 -21.34 -12.85 35.77
CA VAL A 93 -21.74 -14.06 35.04
C VAL A 93 -23.27 -14.05 34.99
N PRO A 94 -23.90 -14.13 33.81
CA PRO A 94 -25.34 -14.02 33.72
C PRO A 94 -25.96 -15.12 34.57
N GLU A 95 -26.58 -14.73 35.67
CA GLU A 95 -27.47 -15.59 36.43
C GLU A 95 -28.45 -16.18 35.41
N LYS A 96 -28.60 -17.51 35.41
CA LYS A 96 -29.55 -18.21 34.55
C LYS A 96 -30.96 -17.81 34.98
N VAL A 97 -31.42 -16.64 34.53
CA VAL A 97 -32.80 -16.22 34.72
C VAL A 97 -33.65 -17.14 33.85
N SER A 98 -34.43 -18.00 34.50
CA SER A 98 -35.39 -18.86 33.81
C SER A 98 -36.41 -17.99 33.08
N LEU A 99 -36.29 -17.90 31.75
CA LEU A 99 -37.22 -17.21 30.85
C LEU A 99 -38.55 -17.97 30.66
N GLU A 100 -38.79 -19.01 31.45
CA GLU A 100 -39.97 -19.88 31.32
C GLU A 100 -41.28 -19.13 31.60
N SER A 101 -41.27 -18.14 32.49
CA SER A 101 -42.42 -17.29 32.78
C SER A 101 -42.73 -16.28 31.67
N LEU A 102 -41.71 -15.81 30.93
CA LEU A 102 -41.88 -14.87 29.81
C LEU A 102 -42.42 -15.57 28.56
N ILE A 103 -42.00 -16.81 28.29
CA ILE A 103 -42.47 -17.60 27.14
C ILE A 103 -43.98 -17.91 27.23
N LYS A 104 -44.55 -17.98 28.45
CA LYS A 104 -46.00 -18.18 28.66
C LYS A 104 -46.87 -16.95 28.31
N LEU A 105 -46.28 -15.75 28.30
CA LEU A 105 -47.00 -14.49 28.07
C LEU A 105 -47.10 -14.10 26.60
N PHE A 106 -46.32 -14.71 25.71
CA PHE A 106 -46.35 -14.41 24.28
C PHE A 106 -47.20 -15.44 23.51
N PRO A 107 -48.18 -14.99 22.71
CA PRO A 107 -48.93 -15.91 21.85
C PRO A 107 -47.97 -16.57 20.86
N LYS A 108 -48.11 -17.88 20.67
CA LYS A 108 -47.29 -18.68 19.74
C LYS A 108 -47.18 -17.94 18.40
N PRO A 109 -45.97 -17.62 17.91
CA PRO A 109 -45.82 -16.92 16.65
C PRO A 109 -46.41 -17.78 15.53
N LYS A 110 -47.30 -17.18 14.72
CA LYS A 110 -47.82 -17.81 13.51
C LYS A 110 -46.62 -18.15 12.61
N LYS A 111 -46.37 -19.46 12.42
CA LYS A 111 -45.26 -20.04 11.64
C LYS A 111 -45.05 -19.46 10.23
N VAL A 112 -46.03 -18.72 9.70
CA VAL A 112 -46.03 -18.20 8.32
C VAL A 112 -45.11 -16.97 8.16
N VAL A 113 -44.93 -16.15 9.21
CA VAL A 113 -44.14 -14.89 9.10
C VAL A 113 -42.62 -15.15 9.15
N ILE A 114 -42.20 -16.21 9.86
CA ILE A 114 -40.78 -16.55 10.07
C ILE A 114 -40.14 -17.05 8.76
N LEU A 115 -40.88 -17.83 7.97
CA LEU A 115 -40.35 -18.43 6.72
C LEU A 115 -40.05 -17.38 5.64
N GLY A 116 -40.88 -16.34 5.52
CA GLY A 116 -40.71 -15.28 4.51
C GLY A 116 -39.54 -14.35 4.81
N PHE A 117 -39.28 -14.07 6.09
CA PHE A 117 -38.17 -13.22 6.52
C PHE A 117 -36.82 -13.92 6.36
N GLU A 118 -36.73 -15.20 6.73
CA GLU A 118 -35.51 -16.00 6.55
C GLU A 118 -35.18 -16.21 5.07
N PHE A 119 -36.19 -16.42 4.22
CA PHE A 119 -36.01 -16.52 2.77
C PHE A 119 -35.48 -15.20 2.17
N LEU A 120 -36.04 -14.06 2.59
CA LEU A 120 -35.59 -12.75 2.14
C LEU A 120 -34.16 -12.45 2.59
N GLN A 121 -33.83 -12.73 3.84
CA GLN A 121 -32.49 -12.53 4.39
C GLN A 121 -31.45 -13.40 3.67
N THR A 122 -31.77 -14.68 3.44
CA THR A 122 -30.88 -15.60 2.72
C THR A 122 -30.71 -15.20 1.26
N SER A 123 -31.78 -14.76 0.60
CA SER A 123 -31.74 -14.28 -0.79
C SER A 123 -30.85 -13.04 -0.96
N VAL A 124 -30.92 -12.07 -0.03
CA VAL A 124 -30.07 -10.87 -0.06
C VAL A 124 -28.59 -11.24 0.11
N ILE A 125 -28.27 -12.15 1.05
CA ILE A 125 -26.90 -12.61 1.27
C ILE A 125 -26.34 -13.28 0.02
N ILE A 126 -27.10 -14.19 -0.60
CA ILE A 126 -26.70 -14.87 -1.84
C ILE A 126 -26.49 -13.85 -2.97
N PHE A 127 -27.38 -12.87 -3.11
CA PHE A 127 -27.26 -11.84 -4.13
C PHE A 127 -25.99 -10.99 -3.96
N VAL A 128 -25.67 -10.57 -2.74
CA VAL A 128 -24.44 -9.82 -2.45
C VAL A 128 -23.20 -10.65 -2.76
N LEU A 129 -23.19 -11.94 -2.41
CA LEU A 129 -22.07 -12.84 -2.74
C LEU A 129 -21.88 -13.01 -4.25
N ILE A 130 -22.97 -13.11 -5.02
CA ILE A 130 -22.91 -13.17 -6.49
C ILE A 130 -22.31 -11.87 -7.06
N LEU A 131 -22.72 -10.71 -6.55
CA LEU A 131 -22.16 -9.43 -6.99
C LEU A 131 -20.66 -9.33 -6.70
N ILE A 132 -20.22 -9.68 -5.49
CA ILE A 132 -18.79 -9.64 -5.11
C ILE A 132 -17.97 -10.57 -6.02
N SER A 133 -18.48 -11.78 -6.27
CA SER A 133 -17.82 -12.75 -7.15
C SER A 133 -17.72 -12.23 -8.59
N PHE A 134 -18.80 -11.66 -9.12
CA PHE A 134 -18.83 -11.05 -10.45
C PHE A 134 -17.85 -9.89 -10.59
N PHE A 135 -17.84 -8.95 -9.64
CA PHE A 135 -16.89 -7.83 -9.65
C PHE A 135 -15.43 -8.31 -9.54
N SER A 136 -15.17 -9.31 -8.71
CA SER A 136 -13.83 -9.91 -8.58
C SER A 136 -13.37 -10.55 -9.89
N LEU A 137 -14.27 -11.25 -10.59
CA LEU A 137 -13.99 -11.86 -11.89
C LEU A 137 -13.70 -10.80 -12.96
N VAL A 138 -14.53 -9.76 -13.05
CA VAL A 138 -14.35 -8.66 -14.01
C VAL A 138 -13.04 -7.91 -13.75
N LEU A 139 -12.74 -7.61 -12.48
CA LEU A 139 -11.48 -6.95 -12.12
C LEU A 139 -10.28 -7.84 -12.44
N ASN A 140 -10.35 -9.14 -12.18
CA ASN A 140 -9.27 -10.07 -12.50
C ASN A 140 -9.00 -10.15 -14.02
N ILE A 141 -10.06 -10.25 -14.84
CA ILE A 141 -9.93 -10.21 -16.31
C ILE A 141 -9.27 -8.91 -16.76
N LYS A 142 -9.71 -7.77 -16.21
CA LYS A 142 -9.13 -6.46 -16.53
C LYS A 142 -7.66 -6.36 -16.12
N HIS A 143 -7.30 -6.84 -14.93
CA HIS A 143 -5.90 -6.89 -14.47
C HIS A 143 -5.02 -7.75 -15.38
N VAL A 144 -5.51 -8.90 -15.82
CA VAL A 144 -4.78 -9.77 -16.77
C VAL A 144 -4.61 -9.08 -18.11
N GLU A 145 -5.62 -8.35 -18.59
CA GLU A 145 -5.55 -7.62 -19.85
C GLU A 145 -4.60 -6.42 -19.79
N ASP A 146 -4.65 -5.64 -18.71
CA ASP A 146 -3.72 -4.53 -18.45
C ASP A 146 -2.28 -5.04 -18.33
N TYR A 147 -2.06 -6.16 -17.62
CA TYR A 147 -0.74 -6.80 -17.54
C TYR A 147 -0.24 -7.26 -18.91
N ARG A 148 -1.11 -7.89 -19.71
CA ARG A 148 -0.77 -8.35 -21.07
C ARG A 148 -0.39 -7.18 -21.97
N ARG A 149 -1.11 -6.06 -21.87
CA ARG A 149 -0.82 -4.83 -22.62
C ARG A 149 0.51 -4.21 -22.20
N LEU A 150 0.79 -4.15 -20.90
CA LEU A 150 2.06 -3.68 -20.38
C LEU A 150 3.22 -4.55 -20.89
N LYS A 151 3.06 -5.87 -20.81
CA LYS A 151 4.07 -6.83 -21.27
C LYS A 151 4.36 -6.71 -22.78
N SER A 152 3.34 -6.48 -23.61
CA SER A 152 3.54 -6.28 -25.05
C SER A 152 4.34 -5.00 -25.33
N GLN A 153 4.02 -3.89 -24.65
CA GLN A 153 4.74 -2.63 -24.82
C GLN A 153 6.20 -2.74 -24.39
N TYR A 154 6.47 -3.39 -23.25
CA TYR A 154 7.85 -3.65 -22.82
C TYR A 154 8.58 -4.61 -23.77
N GLY A 155 7.89 -5.61 -24.33
CA GLY A 155 8.43 -6.51 -25.33
C GLY A 155 8.86 -5.77 -26.61
N GLU A 156 7.97 -4.96 -27.17
CA GLU A 156 8.25 -4.13 -28.35
C GLU A 156 9.40 -3.14 -28.10
N GLN A 157 9.45 -2.52 -26.92
CA GLN A 157 10.57 -1.64 -26.55
C GLN A 157 11.89 -2.40 -26.44
N THR A 158 11.87 -3.59 -25.86
CA THR A 158 13.08 -4.43 -25.72
C THR A 158 13.56 -4.92 -27.08
N GLU A 159 12.65 -5.32 -27.97
CA GLU A 159 12.97 -5.77 -29.32
C GLU A 159 13.49 -4.62 -30.20
N TYR A 160 12.93 -3.43 -30.06
CA TYR A 160 13.42 -2.21 -30.72
C TYR A 160 14.84 -1.84 -30.27
N ILE A 161 15.11 -1.92 -28.96
CA ILE A 161 16.46 -1.69 -28.41
C ILE A 161 17.44 -2.73 -28.94
N LEU A 162 17.04 -4.01 -29.00
CA LEU A 162 17.88 -5.09 -29.51
C LEU A 162 18.19 -4.93 -31.00
N GLN A 163 17.21 -4.51 -31.82
CA GLN A 163 17.42 -4.22 -33.25
C GLN A 163 18.37 -3.04 -33.47
N MET A 164 18.24 -1.98 -32.67
CA MET A 164 19.16 -0.84 -32.71
C MET A 164 20.60 -1.27 -32.36
N GLU A 165 20.76 -2.18 -31.40
CA GLU A 165 22.06 -2.73 -30.99
C GLU A 165 22.68 -3.68 -32.05
N THR A 166 21.86 -4.43 -32.78
CA THR A 166 22.33 -5.36 -33.82
C THR A 166 22.53 -4.71 -35.19
N THR A 167 21.79 -3.65 -35.52
CA THR A 167 21.93 -2.92 -36.80
C THR A 167 23.00 -1.82 -36.73
N GLY A 168 23.44 -1.45 -35.52
CA GLY A 168 24.53 -0.51 -35.26
C GLY A 168 25.94 -1.11 -35.26
N LYS A 169 26.10 -2.38 -35.64
CA LYS A 169 27.39 -3.04 -35.92
C LYS A 169 27.55 -3.26 -37.42
#